data_AF-A0A0S9QRE4-F1
#
_entry.id   AF-A0A0S9QRE4-F1
#
_cell.length_a   1.000
_cell.length_b   1.000
_cell.length_c   1.000
_cell.angle_alpha   90.00
_cell.angle_beta   90.00
_cell.angle_gamma   90.00
#
_symmetry.space_group_name_H-M   'P 1'
#
loop_
_entity.id
_entity.type
_entity.pdbx_description
1 polymer ?
#
loop_
_entity_poly.entity_id
_entity_poly.type
_entity_poly.pdbx_seq_one_letter_code
_entity_poly.pdbx_strand_id
1 'polypeptide(L)' 'MRQATIDAIALGACRTVERLIAERPGDGPAEREIPIRTALAEWIGHAVERERRNDRRRVGRMRA' A
#
# COMPACT_ATOMS: atom_id res chain seq x y z
N MET A 1 9.49 10.29 1.20
CA MET A 1 8.04 10.60 1.06
C MET A 1 7.61 11.58 2.16
N ARG A 2 6.51 12.33 2.01
CA ARG A 2 5.94 13.15 3.12
C ARG A 2 5.09 12.28 4.04
N GLN A 3 5.03 12.58 5.35
CA GLN A 3 4.25 11.80 6.33
C GLN A 3 2.78 11.66 5.94
N ALA A 4 2.12 12.76 5.57
CA ALA A 4 0.72 12.73 5.11
C ALA A 4 0.47 11.78 3.93
N THR A 5 1.47 11.53 3.08
CA THR A 5 1.36 10.54 1.99
C THR A 5 1.51 9.11 2.49
N ILE A 6 2.38 8.88 3.48
CA ILE A 6 2.51 7.58 4.17
C ILE A 6 1.18 7.25 4.85
N ASP A 7 0.61 8.21 5.59
CA ASP A 7 -0.66 8.03 6.30
C ASP A 7 -1.81 7.72 5.34
N ALA A 8 -1.87 8.41 4.19
CA ALA A 8 -2.88 8.13 3.15
C ALA A 8 -2.73 6.73 2.54
N ILE A 9 -1.50 6.26 2.33
CA ILE A 9 -1.23 4.90 1.83
C ILE A 9 -1.64 3.86 2.88
N ALA A 10 -1.26 4.07 4.15
CA ALA A 10 -1.62 3.18 5.25
C ALA A 10 -3.15 3.08 5.43
N LEU A 11 -3.85 4.22 5.36
CA LEU A 11 -5.31 4.26 5.41
C LEU A 11 -5.95 3.53 4.22
N GLY A 12 -5.40 3.69 3.01
CA GLY A 12 -5.85 2.96 1.83
C GLY A 12 -5.72 1.45 1.99
N ALA A 13 -4.55 0.99 2.45
CA ALA A 13 -4.27 -0.42 2.71
C ALA A 13 -5.23 -1.01 3.77
N CYS A 14 -5.45 -0.27 4.87
CA CYS A 14 -6.37 -0.66 5.93
C CYS A 14 -7.81 -0.85 5.38
N ARG A 15 -8.32 0.12 4.62
CA ARG A 15 -9.65 0.05 4.00
C ARG A 15 -9.78 -1.12 3.02
N THR A 16 -8.72 -1.45 2.29
CA THR A 16 -8.71 -2.63 1.40
C THR A 16 -8.87 -3.92 2.20
N VAL A 17 -8.15 -4.05 3.32
CA VAL A 17 -8.27 -5.23 4.20
C VAL A 17 -9.65 -5.32 4.84
N GLU A 18 -10.19 -4.22 5.35
CA GLU A 18 -11.55 -4.16 5.91
C GLU A 18 -12.59 -4.63 4.88
N ARG A 19 -12.47 -4.16 3.63
CA ARG A 19 -13.35 -4.58 2.55
C ARG A 19 -13.23 -6.07 2.24
N LEU A 20 -12.00 -6.61 2.15
CA LEU A 20 -11.79 -8.05 1.92
C LEU A 20 -12.42 -8.92 3.01
N ILE A 21 -12.35 -8.46 4.26
CA ILE A 21 -13.00 -9.14 5.40
C ILE A 21 -14.53 -9.07 5.27
N ALA A 22 -15.07 -7.90 4.92
CA ALA A 22 -16.51 -7.69 4.80
C ALA A 22 -17.14 -8.44 3.62
N GLU A 23 -16.45 -8.55 2.49
CA GLU A 23 -16.93 -9.23 1.28
C GLU A 23 -16.97 -10.76 1.42
N ARG A 24 -16.26 -11.32 2.41
CA ARG A 24 -16.11 -12.76 2.60
C ARG A 24 -16.46 -13.18 4.03
N PRO A 25 -17.70 -12.96 4.50
CA PRO A 25 -18.07 -13.14 5.91
C PRO A 25 -17.98 -14.59 6.39
N GLY A 26 -18.07 -15.58 5.47
CA GLY A 26 -17.94 -17.01 5.78
C GLY A 26 -16.51 -17.55 5.82
N ASP A 27 -15.53 -16.82 5.26
CA ASP A 27 -14.13 -17.25 5.28
C ASP A 27 -13.58 -17.11 6.72
N GLY A 28 -12.92 -18.15 7.22
CA GLY A 28 -12.14 -18.09 8.44
C GLY A 28 -10.81 -17.34 8.25
N PRO A 29 -10.06 -17.11 9.35
CA PRO A 29 -8.80 -16.36 9.30
C PRO A 29 -7.77 -16.92 8.31
N ALA A 30 -7.68 -18.25 8.20
CA ALA A 30 -6.73 -18.92 7.29
C ALA A 30 -7.10 -18.71 5.81
N GLU A 31 -8.39 -18.77 5.47
CA GLU A 31 -8.85 -18.53 4.09
C GLU A 31 -8.64 -17.08 3.64
N ARG A 32 -8.69 -16.13 4.59
CA ARG A 32 -8.45 -14.70 4.32
C ARG A 32 -6.97 -14.31 4.27
N GLU A 33 -6.07 -15.15 4.77
CA GLU A 33 -4.64 -14.82 4.94
C GLU A 33 -3.97 -14.49 3.60
N ILE A 34 -4.15 -15.34 2.59
CA ILE A 34 -3.52 -15.15 1.27
C ILE A 34 -4.03 -13.86 0.59
N PRO A 35 -5.36 -13.63 0.44
CA PRO A 35 -5.87 -12.38 -0.13
C PRO A 35 -5.36 -11.12 0.58
N ILE A 36 -5.33 -11.12 1.91
CA ILE A 36 -4.85 -9.98 2.70
C ILE A 36 -3.36 -9.73 2.45
N ARG A 37 -2.53 -10.78 2.49
CA ARG A 37 -1.09 -10.66 2.23
C ARG A 37 -0.80 -10.13 0.83
N THR A 38 -1.52 -10.63 -0.18
CA THR A 38 -1.39 -10.17 -1.56
C THR A 38 -1.73 -8.69 -1.68
N ALA A 39 -2.88 -8.26 -1.12
CA ALA A 39 -3.28 -6.86 -1.15
C ALA A 39 -2.27 -5.94 -0.45
N LEU A 40 -1.74 -6.36 0.72
CA LEU A 40 -0.71 -5.59 1.42
C LEU A 40 0.59 -5.51 0.62
N ALA A 41 1.02 -6.59 -0.03
CA ALA A 41 2.20 -6.60 -0.88
C ALA A 41 2.06 -5.63 -2.08
N GLU A 42 0.88 -5.55 -2.70
CA GLU A 42 0.60 -4.58 -3.75
C GLU A 42 0.70 -3.13 -3.25
N TRP A 43 0.12 -2.83 -2.08
CA TRP A 43 0.24 -1.51 -1.45
C TRP A 43 1.69 -1.13 -1.13
N ILE A 44 2.49 -2.08 -0.64
CA ILE A 44 3.93 -1.89 -0.42
C ILE A 44 4.63 -1.61 -1.75
N GLY A 45 4.36 -2.38 -2.79
CA GLY A 45 4.92 -2.17 -4.13
C GLY A 45 4.61 -0.77 -4.68
N HIS A 46 3.37 -0.31 -4.52
CA HIS A 46 2.95 1.04 -4.89
C HIS A 46 3.68 2.13 -4.10
N ALA A 47 3.87 1.94 -2.78
CA ALA A 47 4.60 2.87 -1.94
C ALA A 47 6.07 2.99 -2.36
N VAL A 48 6.72 1.85 -2.64
CA VAL A 48 8.13 1.78 -3.08
C VAL A 48 8.31 2.46 -4.43
N GLU A 49 7.45 2.18 -5.41
CA GLU A 49 7.55 2.81 -6.74
C GLU A 49 7.33 4.33 -6.65
N ARG A 50 6.42 4.78 -5.79
CA ARG A 50 6.19 6.21 -5.56
C ARG A 50 7.43 6.87 -4.96
N GLU A 51 8.08 6.24 -3.99
CA GLU A 51 9.31 6.79 -3.41
C GLU A 51 10.46 6.79 -4.41
N ARG A 52 10.61 5.74 -5.21
CA ARG A 52 11.60 5.68 -6.30
C ARG A 52 11.41 6.82 -7.31
N ARG A 53 10.17 7.19 -7.63
CA ARG A 53 9.88 8.35 -8.51
C ARG A 53 10.21 9.67 -7.83
N ASN A 54 9.92 9.82 -6.54
CA ASN A 54 10.26 11.02 -5.78
C ASN A 54 11.78 11.23 -5.71
N ASP A 55 12.52 10.15 -5.49
CA ASP A 55 13.98 10.17 -5.45
C ASP A 55 14.57 10.58 -6.81
N ARG A 56 14.12 9.96 -7.91
CA ARG A 56 14.47 10.38 -9.27
C ARG A 56 14.22 11.87 -9.52
N ARG A 57 13.07 12.39 -9.09
CA ARG A 57 12.72 13.82 -9.21
C ARG A 57 13.57 14.73 -8.32
N ARG A 58 14.12 14.22 -7.22
CA ARG A 58 15.02 14.98 -6.34
C ARG A 58 16.40 15.08 -6.96
N VAL A 59 16.94 13.96 -7.45
CA VAL A 59 18.23 13.91 -8.16
C VAL A 59 18.21 14.80 -9.42
N GLY A 60 17.13 14.74 -10.21
CA GLY A 60 17.00 15.59 -11.40
C GLY A 60 16.98 17.09 -11.10
N ARG A 61 16.46 17.49 -9.93
CA ARG A 61 16.47 18.89 -9.46
C ARG A 61 17.80 19.35 -8.89
N MET A 62 18.65 18.45 -8.37
CA MET A 62 19.99 18.80 -7.88
C MET A 62 21.02 18.94 -9.02
N ARG A 63 20.73 18.41 -10.21
CA ARG A 63 21.63 18.44 -11.38
C ARG A 63 21.32 19.56 -12.37
N ALA A 64 20.22 20.29 -12.17
CA ALA A 64 19.80 21.44 -12.97
C ALA A 64 20.14 22.73 -12.21
#